data_AF-A0A7C2IFY6-F1
#
_entry.id   AF-A0A7C2IFY6-F1
#
_cell.length_a   1.000
_cell.length_b   1.000
_cell.length_c   1.000
_cell.angle_alpha   90.00
_cell.angle_beta   90.00
_cell.angle_gamma   90.00
#
_symmetry.space_group_name_H-M   'P 1'
#
loop_
_entity.id
_entity.type
_entity.pdbx_description
1 polymer ?
#
loop_
_entity_poly.entity_id
_entity_poly.type
_entity_poly.pdbx_seq_one_letter_code
_entity_poly.pdbx_strand_id
1 'polypeptide(L)'
;MTAMRTGLAALALLAGCAIPPEAAHPTDATIRGSELRVRFSDGGLCRAALGPEGGQGDFACPQGGSWAVRIDGPNPLSAVFGDAVAPYGEIVLRRPDGRTFRFLTPASRMFSEADF
;
A
#
# COMPACT_ATOMS: atom_id res chain seq x y z
N MET A 1 -56.07 41.68 -24.33
CA MET A 1 -55.72 41.40 -22.92
C MET A 1 -54.29 40.92 -22.89
N THR A 2 -53.45 41.59 -22.11
CA THR A 2 -51.99 41.45 -22.04
C THR A 2 -51.61 40.70 -20.76
N ALA A 3 -50.75 39.69 -20.84
CA ALA A 3 -49.86 39.15 -19.78
C ALA A 3 -49.08 37.97 -20.43
N MET A 4 -47.76 37.92 -20.62
CA MET A 4 -46.53 38.23 -19.87
C MET A 4 -46.10 37.18 -18.82
N ARG A 5 -45.10 36.37 -19.23
CA ARG A 5 -43.96 35.79 -18.50
C ARG A 5 -44.14 34.84 -17.31
N THR A 6 -43.61 33.61 -17.47
CA THR A 6 -42.70 32.88 -16.56
C THR A 6 -42.24 31.61 -17.30
N GLY A 7 -40.98 31.24 -17.51
CA GLY A 7 -39.72 31.59 -16.86
C GLY A 7 -39.32 30.48 -15.87
N LEU A 8 -38.22 29.77 -16.17
CA LEU A 8 -37.45 28.82 -15.32
C LEU A 8 -38.07 27.41 -15.12
N ALA A 9 -37.35 26.29 -15.14
CA ALA A 9 -35.92 26.01 -15.10
C ALA A 9 -35.63 24.65 -15.75
N ALA A 10 -34.71 24.60 -16.71
CA ALA A 10 -34.10 23.37 -17.21
C ALA A 10 -32.67 23.27 -16.66
N LEU A 11 -32.52 22.97 -15.37
CA LEU A 11 -31.23 22.72 -14.72
C LEU A 11 -31.45 21.70 -13.59
N ALA A 12 -31.59 20.43 -13.95
CA ALA A 12 -31.50 19.37 -12.96
C ALA A 12 -30.72 18.19 -13.55
N LEU A 13 -29.74 17.73 -12.79
CA LEU A 13 -29.04 16.46 -12.90
C LEU A 13 -27.79 16.42 -13.80
N LEU A 14 -26.84 17.32 -13.55
CA LEU A 14 -25.44 16.88 -13.52
C LEU A 14 -25.25 16.15 -12.18
N ALA A 15 -25.68 14.89 -12.13
CA ALA A 15 -25.21 13.95 -11.12
C ALA A 15 -23.73 13.75 -11.37
N GLY A 16 -22.90 14.64 -10.80
CA GLY A 16 -21.47 14.45 -10.79
C GLY A 16 -21.19 13.15 -10.07
N CYS A 17 -20.67 12.16 -10.79
CA CYS A 17 -20.00 11.03 -10.18
C CYS A 17 -18.85 11.59 -9.35
N ALA A 18 -19.09 11.81 -8.05
CA ALA A 18 -18.02 12.02 -7.10
C ALA A 18 -17.24 10.70 -7.06
N ILE A 19 -16.19 10.62 -7.87
CA ILE A 19 -15.20 9.55 -7.78
C ILE A 19 -14.70 9.61 -6.33
N PRO A 20 -14.95 8.57 -5.51
CA PRO A 20 -14.48 8.58 -4.14
C PRO A 20 -12.95 8.74 -4.17
N PRO A 21 -12.37 9.56 -3.28
CA PRO A 21 -10.92 9.69 -3.22
C PRO A 21 -10.32 8.30 -3.05
N GLU A 22 -9.41 7.93 -3.95
CA GLU A 22 -8.76 6.64 -3.88
C GLU A 22 -7.97 6.55 -2.57
N ALA A 23 -8.34 5.61 -1.71
CA ALA A 23 -7.62 5.38 -0.47
C ALA A 23 -6.17 4.98 -0.78
N ALA A 24 -5.20 5.55 -0.04
CA ALA A 24 -3.78 5.36 -0.27
C ALA A 24 -3.39 3.88 -0.36
N HIS A 25 -2.63 3.51 -1.39
CA HIS A 25 -2.18 2.13 -1.60
C HIS A 25 -0.67 2.00 -1.37
N PRO A 26 -0.18 0.83 -0.92
CA PRO A 26 1.25 0.60 -0.78
C PRO A 26 1.96 0.72 -2.13
N THR A 27 3.04 1.48 -2.18
CA THR A 27 3.87 1.65 -3.39
C THR A 27 5.23 0.98 -3.27
N ASP A 28 5.72 0.81 -2.04
CA ASP A 28 7.02 0.20 -1.75
C ASP A 28 7.01 -0.45 -0.37
N ALA A 29 7.66 -1.60 -0.25
CA ALA A 29 7.82 -2.32 1.01
C ALA A 29 9.25 -2.87 1.11
N THR A 30 9.96 -2.49 2.16
CA THR A 30 11.37 -2.83 2.36
C THR A 30 11.64 -3.32 3.78
N ILE A 31 12.61 -4.21 3.91
CA ILE A 31 13.13 -4.67 5.21
C ILE A 31 14.49 -4.02 5.44
N ARG A 32 14.69 -3.46 6.63
CA ARG A 32 15.99 -2.91 7.05
C ARG A 32 16.29 -3.33 8.48
N GLY A 33 17.30 -4.19 8.66
CA GLY A 33 17.55 -4.86 9.94
C GLY A 33 16.30 -5.60 10.41
N SER A 34 15.85 -5.30 11.63
CA SER A 34 14.65 -5.86 12.26
C SER A 34 13.37 -5.04 12.04
N GLU A 35 13.31 -4.23 10.98
CA GLU A 35 12.16 -3.33 10.73
C GLU A 35 11.60 -3.50 9.31
N LEU A 36 10.28 -3.67 9.22
CA LEU A 36 9.49 -3.53 8.00
C LEU A 36 9.14 -2.05 7.78
N ARG A 37 9.32 -1.55 6.57
CA ARG A 37 8.93 -0.18 6.15
C ARG A 37 8.04 -0.25 4.93
N VAL A 38 6.87 0.39 4.99
CA VAL A 38 5.92 0.45 3.88
C VAL A 38 5.61 1.90 3.55
N ARG A 39 5.90 2.31 2.31
CA ARG A 39 5.48 3.60 1.75
C ARG A 39 4.17 3.48 0.99
N PHE A 40 3.35 4.51 1.11
CA PHE A 40 2.05 4.61 0.46
C PHE A 40 2.02 5.73 -0.57
N SER A 41 1.05 5.66 -1.50
CA SER A 41 0.87 6.60 -2.60
C SER A 41 0.58 8.04 -2.16
N ASP A 42 0.13 8.24 -0.93
CA ASP A 42 -0.08 9.54 -0.28
C ASP A 42 1.19 10.10 0.40
N GLY A 43 2.32 9.39 0.29
CA GLY A 43 3.57 9.72 0.98
C GLY A 43 3.65 9.19 2.42
N GLY A 44 2.61 8.53 2.91
CA GLY A 44 2.57 7.89 4.21
C GLY A 44 3.64 6.82 4.38
N LEU A 45 4.09 6.62 5.62
CA LEU A 45 5.08 5.62 5.98
C LEU A 45 4.63 4.85 7.22
N CYS A 46 4.43 3.56 7.05
CA CYS A 46 4.15 2.63 8.15
C CYS A 46 5.40 1.81 8.46
N ARG A 47 5.57 1.47 9.75
CA ARG A 47 6.68 0.67 10.24
C ARG A 47 6.16 -0.44 11.15
N ALA A 48 6.84 -1.58 11.14
CA ALA A 48 6.58 -2.67 12.07
C ALA A 48 7.89 -3.36 12.47
N ALA A 49 7.96 -3.85 13.70
CA ALA A 49 9.08 -4.67 14.15
C ALA A 49 8.97 -6.09 13.57
N LEU A 50 10.13 -6.64 13.18
CA LEU A 50 10.26 -7.98 12.62
C LEU A 50 11.22 -8.83 13.45
N GLY A 51 10.92 -10.12 13.55
CA GLY A 51 11.87 -11.12 14.02
C GLY A 51 12.83 -11.58 12.91
N PRO A 52 13.85 -12.38 13.26
CA PRO A 52 14.85 -12.86 12.30
C PRO A 52 14.27 -13.78 11.21
N GLU A 53 13.12 -14.42 11.47
CA GLU A 53 12.42 -15.30 10.52
C GLU A 53 11.25 -14.58 9.80
N GLY A 54 11.06 -13.29 10.07
CA GLY A 54 9.89 -12.52 9.64
C GLY A 54 8.87 -12.35 10.77
N GLY A 55 7.58 -12.33 10.41
CA GLY A 55 6.49 -12.14 11.37
C GLY A 55 5.19 -11.70 10.72
N GLN A 56 4.16 -11.45 11.54
CA GLN A 56 2.87 -10.92 11.09
C GLN A 56 2.24 -10.02 12.15
N GLY A 57 1.36 -9.13 11.74
CA GLY A 57 0.61 -8.26 12.65
C GLY A 57 -0.20 -7.19 11.92
N ASP A 58 -0.64 -6.19 12.68
CA ASP A 58 -1.35 -5.02 12.17
C ASP A 58 -0.48 -3.77 12.26
N PHE A 59 -0.67 -2.82 11.34
CA PHE A 59 -0.02 -1.52 11.45
C PHE A 59 -0.79 -0.59 12.38
N ALA A 60 -0.05 0.20 13.17
CA ALA A 60 -0.61 1.26 14.01
C ALA A 60 -0.73 2.63 13.31
N CYS A 61 -0.40 2.72 12.01
CA CYS A 61 -0.43 3.95 11.23
C CYS A 61 -1.82 4.25 10.64
N PRO A 62 -2.11 5.49 10.19
CA PRO A 62 -3.41 5.87 9.63
C PRO A 62 -3.87 5.07 8.42
N GLN A 63 -2.94 4.63 7.57
CA GLN A 63 -3.22 3.79 6.40
C GLN A 63 -3.70 2.38 6.80
N GLY A 64 -3.40 1.96 8.05
CA GLY A 64 -3.87 0.72 8.66
C GLY A 64 -3.51 -0.54 7.87
N GLY A 65 -4.26 -1.61 8.14
CA GLY A 65 -4.10 -2.91 7.49
C GLY A 65 -3.16 -3.85 8.22
N SER A 66 -3.14 -5.09 7.75
CA SER A 66 -2.28 -6.16 8.27
C SER A 66 -1.11 -6.44 7.36
N TRP A 67 -0.06 -7.02 7.94
CA TRP A 67 1.16 -7.38 7.25
C TRP A 67 1.60 -8.78 7.67
N ALA A 68 2.24 -9.47 6.74
CA ALA A 68 2.94 -10.72 6.96
C ALA A 68 4.24 -10.71 6.17
N VAL A 69 5.32 -11.17 6.78
CA VAL A 69 6.65 -11.25 6.20
C VAL A 69 7.20 -12.64 6.43
N ARG A 70 7.69 -13.25 5.36
CA ARG A 70 8.38 -14.54 5.37
C ARG A 70 9.79 -14.32 4.85
N ILE A 71 10.79 -14.68 5.67
CA ILE A 71 12.20 -14.61 5.26
C ILE A 71 12.64 -15.99 4.77
N ASP A 72 13.18 -16.02 3.55
CA ASP A 72 13.65 -17.24 2.87
C ASP A 72 15.12 -17.52 3.12
N GLY A 73 15.89 -16.46 3.37
CA GLY A 73 17.29 -16.60 3.70
C GLY A 73 17.99 -15.25 3.82
N PRO A 74 19.21 -15.25 4.41
CA PRO A 74 20.02 -14.05 4.49
C PRO A 74 20.48 -13.60 3.11
N ASN A 75 20.72 -12.30 2.97
CA ASN A 75 21.41 -11.77 1.79
C ASN A 75 22.92 -12.06 1.91
N PRO A 76 23.59 -12.69 0.92
CA PRO A 76 25.03 -12.94 0.96
C PRO A 76 25.87 -11.67 1.15
N LEU A 77 25.35 -10.52 0.73
CA LEU A 77 26.01 -9.22 0.90
C LEU A 77 25.96 -8.72 2.36
N SER A 78 25.19 -9.35 3.24
CA SER A 78 25.09 -8.96 4.66
C SER A 78 26.41 -9.11 5.40
N ALA A 79 27.29 -10.03 4.95
CA ALA A 79 28.63 -10.18 5.52
C ALA A 79 29.50 -8.92 5.38
N VAL A 80 29.22 -8.08 4.38
CA VAL A 80 29.97 -6.85 4.08
C VAL A 80 29.17 -5.61 4.48
N PHE A 81 27.87 -5.61 4.25
CA PHE A 81 27.01 -4.42 4.40
C PHE A 81 26.07 -4.49 5.62
N GLY A 82 26.04 -5.59 6.35
CA GLY A 82 25.16 -5.79 7.51
C GLY A 82 23.69 -5.52 7.18
N ASP A 83 23.02 -4.78 8.07
CA ASP A 83 21.60 -4.43 7.97
C ASP A 83 21.26 -3.41 6.87
N ALA A 84 22.25 -2.94 6.11
CA ALA A 84 22.02 -2.08 4.96
C ALA A 84 21.44 -2.84 3.76
N VAL A 85 21.56 -4.17 3.74
CA VAL A 85 20.96 -5.03 2.70
C VAL A 85 19.81 -5.84 3.28
N ALA A 86 18.68 -5.83 2.57
CA ALA A 86 17.52 -6.59 2.97
C ALA A 86 17.72 -8.10 2.71
N PRO A 87 17.17 -8.99 3.57
CA PRO A 87 17.16 -10.43 3.34
C PRO A 87 16.26 -10.79 2.15
N TYR A 88 16.37 -12.04 1.69
CA TYR A 88 15.46 -12.59 0.69
C TYR A 88 14.16 -13.06 1.34
N GLY A 89 13.03 -12.82 0.67
CA GLY A 89 11.72 -13.19 1.20
C GLY A 89 10.56 -12.51 0.52
N GLU A 90 9.40 -12.65 1.14
CA GLU A 90 8.13 -12.12 0.67
C GLU A 90 7.48 -11.26 1.76
N ILE A 91 6.87 -10.16 1.34
CA ILE A 91 6.06 -9.26 2.16
C ILE A 91 4.66 -9.26 1.56
N VAL A 92 3.66 -9.59 2.38
CA VAL A 92 2.24 -9.54 2.03
C VAL A 92 1.57 -8.48 2.88
N LEU A 93 0.93 -7.51 2.23
CA LEU A 93 0.18 -6.44 2.88
C LEU A 93 -1.30 -6.60 2.55
N ARG A 94 -2.16 -6.54 3.55
CA ARG A 94 -3.61 -6.58 3.37
C ARG A 94 -4.24 -5.30 3.90
N ARG A 95 -4.88 -4.57 3.01
CA ARG A 95 -5.57 -3.32 3.34
C ARG A 95 -6.91 -3.58 4.04
N PRO A 96 -7.44 -2.56 4.76
CA PRO A 96 -8.77 -2.65 5.38
C PRO A 96 -9.91 -2.92 4.39
N ASP A 97 -9.75 -2.54 3.12
CA ASP A 97 -10.72 -2.82 2.05
C ASP A 97 -10.60 -4.24 1.45
N GLY A 98 -9.73 -5.09 2.02
CA GLY A 98 -9.54 -6.47 1.62
C GLY A 98 -8.54 -6.69 0.49
N ARG A 99 -8.05 -5.62 -0.18
CA ARG A 99 -7.03 -5.74 -1.23
C ARG A 99 -5.70 -6.23 -0.65
N THR A 100 -5.03 -7.08 -1.40
CA THR A 100 -3.73 -7.67 -1.01
C THR A 100 -2.65 -7.23 -1.98
N PHE A 101 -1.47 -6.91 -1.45
CA PHE A 101 -0.29 -6.50 -2.20
C PHE A 101 0.87 -7.39 -1.79
N ARG A 102 1.65 -7.86 -2.78
CA ARG A 102 2.80 -8.72 -2.56
C ARG A 102 4.06 -8.04 -3.06
N PHE A 103 5.12 -8.11 -2.27
CA PHE A 103 6.43 -7.58 -2.59
C PHE A 103 7.48 -8.66 -2.32
N LEU A 104 8.48 -8.74 -3.19
CA LEU A 104 9.66 -9.57 -2.98
C LEU A 104 10.80 -8.69 -2.48
N THR A 105 11.52 -9.17 -1.47
CA THR A 105 12.71 -8.52 -0.94
C THR A 105 13.96 -9.33 -1.31
N PRO A 106 15.11 -8.67 -1.58
CA PRO A 106 15.25 -7.22 -1.80
C PRO A 106 14.48 -6.81 -3.07
N ALA A 107 14.00 -5.56 -3.09
CA ALA A 107 13.02 -5.06 -4.07
C ALA A 107 13.33 -5.50 -5.50
N SER A 108 12.60 -6.51 -5.97
CA SER A 108 12.35 -6.73 -7.39
C SER A 108 10.97 -6.13 -7.66
N ARG A 109 10.83 -5.40 -8.76
CA ARG A 109 9.64 -4.60 -9.11
C ARG A 109 8.34 -5.34 -8.77
N MET A 110 7.35 -4.63 -8.22
CA MET A 110 6.02 -5.16 -7.88
C MET A 110 5.48 -6.07 -9.00
N PHE A 111 5.22 -7.34 -8.70
CA PHE A 111 4.60 -8.28 -9.64
C PHE A 111 3.08 -8.19 -9.50
N SER A 112 2.36 -8.04 -10.62
CA SER A 112 0.91 -8.13 -10.66
C SER A 112 0.51 -9.58 -10.94
N GLU A 113 -0.58 -10.08 -10.34
CA GLU A 113 -1.19 -11.38 -10.70
C GLU A 113 -1.60 -11.47 -12.18
N ALA A 114 -1.58 -10.35 -12.93
CA ALA A 114 -1.82 -10.31 -14.36
C ALA A 114 -0.61 -10.72 -15.24
N ASP A 115 0.55 -10.99 -14.65
CA ASP A 115 1.78 -11.33 -15.37
C ASP A 115 2.03 -12.85 -15.50
N PHE A 116 1.05 -13.69 -15.15
CA PHE A 116 1.09 -15.16 -15.30
C PHE A 116 -0.07 -15.70 -16.14
#